data_AF-A0A1Q8KXS1-F1
#
_entry.id   AF-A0A1Q8KXS1-F1
#
_cell.length_a   1.000
_cell.length_b   1.000
_cell.length_c   1.000
_cell.angle_alpha   90.00
_cell.angle_beta   90.00
_cell.angle_gamma   90.00
#
_symmetry.space_group_name_H-M   'P 1'
#
loop_
_entity.id
_entity.type
_entity.pdbx_description
1 polymer ?
#
loop_
_entity_poly.entity_id
_entity_poly.type
_entity_poly.pdbx_seq_one_letter_code
_entity_poly.pdbx_strand_id
1 'polypeptide(L)'
;MVQINKSNVLAVRNELRFQAEQMQSALMRAGHECRVRPCGQDLVSLDAALSFRRKVQQIIAVHTAHLHEITEAVDRLTEAAHHYGYTEEAITASLDAARPRLTARLHEYRA
;
A
#
# COMPACT_ATOMS: atom_id res chain seq x y z
N MET A 1 8.21 -23.34 1.25
CA MET A 1 6.91 -22.63 1.38
C MET A 1 6.68 -22.38 2.86
N VAL A 2 6.61 -21.12 3.31
CA VAL A 2 6.35 -20.82 4.73
C VAL A 2 4.84 -20.91 4.96
N GLN A 3 4.41 -21.83 5.82
CA GLN A 3 3.01 -21.97 6.19
C GLN A 3 2.62 -20.91 7.23
N ILE A 4 1.47 -20.25 7.04
CA ILE A 4 0.93 -19.33 8.05
C ILE A 4 0.39 -20.14 9.21
N ASN A 5 0.85 -19.83 10.42
CA ASN A 5 0.47 -20.48 11.66
C ASN A 5 0.37 -19.45 12.80
N LYS A 6 0.01 -19.91 13.99
CA LYS A 6 -0.16 -19.04 15.16
C LYS A 6 1.08 -18.18 15.49
N SER A 7 2.30 -18.67 15.25
CA SER A 7 3.51 -17.93 15.62
C SER A 7 3.94 -16.87 14.60
N ASN A 8 3.48 -16.94 13.35
CA ASN A 8 3.87 -15.99 12.30
C ASN A 8 2.72 -15.14 11.72
N VAL A 9 1.46 -15.48 12.00
CA VAL A 9 0.28 -14.81 11.41
C VAL A 9 0.30 -13.29 11.64
N LEU A 10 0.62 -12.84 12.86
CA LEU A 10 0.68 -11.42 13.18
C LEU A 10 1.86 -10.73 12.51
N ALA A 11 3.02 -11.39 12.44
CA ALA A 11 4.20 -10.81 11.80
C ALA A 11 3.96 -10.54 10.31
N VAL A 12 3.36 -11.51 9.60
CA VAL A 12 3.01 -11.38 8.18
C VAL A 12 1.91 -10.34 7.98
N ARG A 13 0.86 -10.38 8.82
CA ARG A 13 -0.22 -9.38 8.79
C ARG A 13 0.33 -7.97 8.94
N ASN A 14 1.19 -7.74 9.93
CA ASN A 14 1.69 -6.40 10.24
C ASN A 14 2.56 -5.85 9.11
N GLU A 15 3.35 -6.71 8.46
CA GLU A 15 4.14 -6.34 7.29
C GLU A 15 3.25 -5.87 6.13
N LEU A 16 2.23 -6.67 5.78
CA LEU A 16 1.30 -6.33 4.70
C LEU A 16 0.43 -5.12 5.03
N ARG A 17 -0.01 -4.99 6.30
CA ARG A 17 -0.78 -3.82 6.75
C ARG A 17 0.04 -2.54 6.65
N PHE A 18 1.30 -2.58 7.10
CA PHE A 18 2.20 -1.45 6.96
C PHE A 18 2.44 -1.11 5.48
N GLN A 19 2.67 -2.10 4.62
CA GLN A 19 2.80 -1.88 3.18
C GLN A 19 1.56 -1.19 2.58
N ALA A 20 0.35 -1.65 2.94
CA ALA A 20 -0.90 -1.04 2.51
C ALA A 20 -1.00 0.43 2.94
N GLU A 21 -0.65 0.76 4.19
CA GLU A 21 -0.62 2.15 4.69
C GLU A 21 0.34 3.04 3.88
N GLN A 22 1.52 2.51 3.55
CA GLN A 22 2.51 3.24 2.74
C GLN A 22 2.04 3.43 1.30
N MET A 23 1.43 2.41 0.70
CA MET A 23 0.87 2.49 -0.66
C MET A 23 -0.30 3.47 -0.72
N GLN A 24 -1.21 3.44 0.25
CA GLN A 24 -2.32 4.37 0.33
C GLN A 24 -1.81 5.82 0.42
N SER A 25 -0.82 6.06 1.29
CA SER A 25 -0.20 7.38 1.44
C SER A 25 0.46 7.85 0.14
N ALA A 26 1.16 6.95 -0.58
CA ALA A 26 1.78 7.24 -1.86
C ALA A 26 0.75 7.55 -2.95
N LEU A 27 -0.37 6.82 -3.00
CA LEU A 27 -1.45 7.04 -3.97
C LEU A 27 -2.18 8.36 -3.72
N MET A 28 -2.43 8.71 -2.46
CA MET A 28 -3.02 10.00 -2.09
C MET A 28 -2.13 11.16 -2.55
N ARG A 29 -0.82 11.06 -2.33
CA ARG A 29 0.15 12.04 -2.84
C ARG A 29 0.18 12.10 -4.36
N ALA A 30 0.26 10.95 -5.04
CA ALA A 30 0.28 10.88 -6.49
C ALA A 30 -0.98 11.52 -7.12
N GLY A 31 -2.16 11.33 -6.52
CA GLY A 31 -3.40 11.98 -6.96
C GLY A 31 -3.35 13.51 -6.90
N HIS A 32 -2.55 14.07 -5.99
CA HIS A 32 -2.34 15.51 -5.87
C HIS A 32 -1.21 16.02 -6.77
N GLU A 33 -0.05 15.34 -6.74
CA GLU A 33 1.21 15.76 -7.35
C GLU A 33 1.29 15.45 -8.85
N CYS A 34 0.72 14.33 -9.32
CA CYS A 34 0.86 13.88 -10.72
C CYS A 34 -0.15 14.53 -11.68
N ARG A 35 -0.56 15.77 -11.42
CA ARG A 35 -1.48 16.51 -12.30
C ARG A 35 -0.76 16.97 -13.57
N VAL A 36 -1.02 16.26 -14.66
CA VAL A 36 -0.49 16.63 -15.99
C VAL A 36 -1.26 17.84 -16.55
N ARG A 37 -0.52 18.91 -16.85
CA ARG A 37 -0.96 20.11 -17.55
C ARG A 37 -0.21 20.22 -18.89
N PRO A 38 -0.81 20.85 -19.91
CA PRO A 38 -0.11 21.12 -21.15
C PRO A 38 1.03 22.12 -20.93
N CYS A 39 2.16 21.90 -21.59
CA CYS A 39 3.34 22.78 -21.53
C CYS A 39 3.16 24.06 -22.37
N GLY A 40 2.15 24.09 -23.24
CA GLY A 40 1.84 25.18 -24.17
C GLY A 40 0.39 25.07 -24.66
N GLN A 41 -0.04 26.05 -25.44
CA GLN A 41 -1.40 26.07 -26.03
C GLN A 41 -1.45 25.48 -27.44
N ASP A 42 -0.31 25.04 -27.98
CA ASP A 42 -0.25 24.37 -29.27
C ASP A 42 -0.90 22.98 -29.21
N LEU A 43 -1.34 22.49 -30.37
CA LEU A 43 -2.04 21.21 -30.48
C LEU A 43 -1.20 20.03 -29.92
N VAL A 44 0.12 20.05 -30.13
CA VAL A 44 1.01 18.98 -29.67
C VAL A 44 1.08 18.97 -28.14
N SER A 45 1.22 20.12 -27.50
CA SER A 45 1.22 20.25 -26.04
C SER A 45 -0.09 19.78 -25.41
N LEU A 46 -1.23 20.05 -26.04
CA LEU A 46 -2.54 19.62 -25.54
C LEU A 46 -2.72 18.11 -25.67
N ASP A 47 -2.37 17.53 -26.82
CA ASP A 47 -2.45 16.08 -27.05
C ASP A 47 -1.48 15.31 -26.16
N ALA A 48 -0.26 15.82 -25.97
CA ALA A 48 0.71 15.23 -25.06
C ALA A 48 0.16 15.19 -23.63
N ALA A 49 -0.42 16.29 -23.14
CA ALA A 49 -1.00 16.35 -21.81
C ALA A 49 -2.13 15.31 -21.61
N LEU A 50 -2.97 15.11 -22.63
CA LEU A 50 -4.04 14.09 -22.61
C LEU A 50 -3.46 12.67 -22.55
N SER A 51 -2.44 12.38 -23.37
CA SER A 51 -1.78 11.07 -23.40
C SER A 51 -1.10 10.74 -22.07
N PHE A 52 -0.31 11.67 -21.54
CA PHE A 52 0.35 11.50 -20.24
C PHE A 52 -0.65 11.40 -19.09
N ARG A 53 -1.74 12.19 -19.10
CA ARG A 53 -2.81 12.07 -18.11
C ARG A 53 -3.42 10.67 -18.10
N ARG A 54 -3.71 10.10 -19.28
CA ARG A 54 -4.23 8.74 -19.39
C ARG A 54 -3.23 7.72 -18.83
N LYS A 55 -1.94 7.87 -19.13
CA LYS A 55 -0.91 6.95 -18.61
C LYS A 55 -0.77 7.04 -17.10
N VAL A 56 -0.78 8.24 -16.53
CA VAL A 56 -0.76 8.46 -15.06
C VAL A 56 -1.99 7.80 -14.42
N GLN A 57 -3.19 7.99 -14.99
CA GLN A 57 -4.41 7.35 -14.49
C GLN A 57 -4.32 5.82 -14.52
N GLN A 58 -3.76 5.23 -15.58
CA GLN A 58 -3.54 3.78 -15.66
C GLN A 58 -2.58 3.29 -14.57
N ILE A 59 -1.47 4.01 -14.34
CA ILE A 59 -0.52 3.65 -13.28
C ILE A 59 -1.19 3.69 -11.91
N ILE A 60 -1.94 4.75 -11.61
CA ILE A 60 -2.69 4.88 -10.36
C ILE A 60 -3.68 3.72 -10.24
N ALA A 61 -4.45 3.41 -11.28
CA ALA A 61 -5.43 2.32 -11.26
C ALA A 61 -4.80 0.96 -10.93
N VAL A 62 -3.65 0.64 -11.53
CA VAL A 62 -2.93 -0.62 -11.24
C VAL A 62 -2.49 -0.69 -9.77
N HIS A 63 -1.93 0.41 -9.24
CA HIS A 63 -1.48 0.44 -7.85
C HIS A 63 -2.64 0.44 -6.86
N THR A 64 -3.78 1.03 -7.21
CA THR A 64 -5.02 0.95 -6.43
C THR A 64 -5.55 -0.48 -6.40
N ALA A 65 -5.55 -1.19 -7.54
CA ALA A 65 -5.93 -2.60 -7.58
C ALA A 65 -5.01 -3.46 -6.69
N HIS A 66 -3.70 -3.23 -6.76
CA HIS A 66 -2.75 -3.95 -5.92
C HIS A 66 -2.91 -3.63 -4.41
N LEU A 67 -3.21 -2.38 -4.06
CA LEU A 67 -3.56 -2.01 -2.68
C LEU A 67 -4.78 -2.80 -2.19
N HIS A 68 -5.77 -3.01 -3.05
CA HIS A 68 -6.96 -3.79 -2.70
C HIS A 68 -6.61 -5.26 -2.43
N GLU A 69 -5.80 -5.89 -3.27
CA GLU A 69 -5.31 -7.27 -3.08
C GLU A 69 -4.57 -7.44 -1.75
N ILE A 70 -3.68 -6.50 -1.40
CA ILE A 70 -2.95 -6.53 -0.13
C ILE A 70 -3.89 -6.33 1.05
N THR A 71 -4.86 -5.42 0.93
CA THR A 71 -5.85 -5.18 1.99
C THR A 71 -6.68 -6.43 2.25
N GLU A 72 -7.14 -7.10 1.19
CA GLU A 72 -7.87 -8.36 1.31
C GLU A 72 -7.01 -9.45 1.97
N ALA A 73 -5.72 -9.53 1.63
CA ALA A 73 -4.80 -10.46 2.29
C ALA A 73 -4.63 -10.15 3.78
N VAL A 74 -4.58 -8.87 4.17
CA VAL A 74 -4.54 -8.44 5.58
C VAL A 74 -5.82 -8.84 6.31
N ASP A 75 -6.98 -8.67 5.68
CA ASP A 75 -8.28 -9.02 6.27
C ASP A 75 -8.36 -10.53 6.53
N ARG A 76 -7.97 -11.36 5.55
CA ARG A 76 -7.88 -12.82 5.71
C ARG A 76 -6.89 -13.25 6.80
N LEU A 77 -5.76 -12.56 6.93
CA LEU A 77 -4.80 -12.83 8.01
C LEU A 77 -5.33 -12.40 9.38
N THR A 78 -6.15 -11.35 9.43
CA THR A 78 -6.83 -10.90 10.64
C THR A 78 -7.86 -11.94 11.08
N GLU A 79 -8.67 -12.46 10.15
CA GLU A 79 -9.58 -13.58 10.40
C GLU A 79 -8.85 -14.83 10.90
N ALA A 80 -7.73 -15.19 10.25
CA ALA A 80 -6.89 -16.30 10.70
C ALA A 80 -6.34 -16.07 12.12
N ALA A 81 -5.92 -14.84 12.45
CA ALA A 81 -5.45 -14.49 13.78
C ALA A 81 -6.58 -14.67 14.84
N HIS A 82 -7.81 -14.27 14.52
CA HIS A 82 -8.96 -14.54 15.39
C HIS A 82 -9.20 -16.03 15.60
N HIS A 83 -9.10 -16.86 14.56
CA HIS A 83 -9.19 -18.32 14.71
C HIS A 83 -8.09 -18.91 15.60
N TYR A 84 -6.92 -18.27 15.66
CA TYR A 84 -5.85 -18.64 16.59
C TYR A 84 -6.02 -18.09 18.02
N GLY A 85 -7.07 -17.29 18.26
CA GLY A 85 -7.44 -16.75 19.58
C GLY A 85 -6.88 -15.36 19.87
N TYR A 86 -6.41 -14.61 18.86
CA TYR A 86 -5.99 -13.22 19.06
C TYR A 86 -7.20 -12.28 19.12
N THR A 87 -7.22 -11.38 20.11
CA THR A 87 -8.21 -10.30 20.20
C THR A 87 -7.80 -9.12 19.33
N GLU A 88 -8.73 -8.21 19.07
CA GLU A 88 -8.44 -7.00 18.28
C GLU A 88 -7.39 -6.11 18.97
N GLU A 89 -7.42 -6.04 20.30
CA GLU A 89 -6.42 -5.31 21.08
C GLU A 89 -5.03 -5.94 20.92
N ALA A 90 -4.93 -7.27 20.92
CA ALA A 90 -3.67 -7.97 20.70
C ALA A 90 -3.12 -7.77 19.29
N ILE A 91 -4.01 -7.76 18.29
CA ILE A 91 -3.66 -7.51 16.89
C ILE A 91 -3.16 -6.08 16.70
N THR A 92 -3.86 -5.10 17.29
CA THR A 92 -3.47 -3.68 17.24
C THR A 92 -2.14 -3.45 17.94
N ALA A 93 -2.00 -3.94 19.18
CA ALA A 93 -0.75 -3.82 19.94
C ALA A 93 0.43 -4.48 19.23
N SER A 94 0.20 -5.60 18.51
CA SER A 94 1.24 -6.25 17.71
C SER A 94 1.73 -5.36 16.56
N LEU A 95 0.82 -4.68 15.87
CA LEU A 95 1.17 -3.74 14.79
C LEU A 95 1.96 -2.56 15.33
N ASP A 96 1.51 -1.98 16.45
CA ASP A 96 2.20 -0.85 17.08
C ASP A 96 3.61 -1.22 17.53
N ALA A 97 3.79 -2.40 18.11
CA ALA A 97 5.10 -2.92 18.50
C ALA A 97 6.01 -3.18 17.29
N ALA A 98 5.45 -3.58 16.14
CA ALA A 98 6.23 -3.84 14.92
C ALA A 98 6.60 -2.56 14.15
N ARG A 99 5.83 -1.47 14.32
CA ARG A 99 5.93 -0.23 13.52
C ARG A 99 7.34 0.39 13.50
N PRO A 100 8.11 0.50 14.60
CA PRO A 100 9.46 1.06 14.56
C PRO A 100 10.40 0.28 13.64
N ARG A 101 10.37 -1.06 13.71
CA ARG A 101 11.19 -1.95 12.87
C ARG A 101 10.81 -1.84 11.39
N LEU A 102 9.51 -1.81 11.11
CA LEU A 102 8.99 -1.69 9.74
C LEU A 102 9.37 -0.34 9.11
N THR A 103 9.28 0.74 9.88
CA THR A 103 9.72 2.07 9.46
C THR A 103 11.23 2.10 9.20
N ALA A 104 12.06 1.55 10.09
CA ALA A 104 13.51 1.49 9.89
C ALA A 104 13.86 0.76 8.58
N ARG A 105 13.24 -0.40 8.33
CA ARG A 105 13.45 -1.17 7.10
C ARG A 105 13.02 -0.41 5.85
N LEU A 106 11.93 0.35 5.92
CA LEU A 106 11.50 1.21 4.81
C LEU A 106 12.53 2.30 4.49
N HIS A 107 13.18 2.87 5.50
CA HIS A 107 14.23 3.87 5.30
C HIS A 107 15.46 3.26 4.64
N GLU A 108 15.86 2.04 5.03
CA GLU A 108 16.97 1.31 4.39
C GLU A 108 16.73 1.10 2.89
N TYR A 109 15.50 0.81 2.47
CA TYR A 109 15.18 0.64 1.04
C TYR A 109 15.08 1.95 0.24
N ARG A 110 15.02 3.10 0.90
CA ARG A 110 14.89 4.43 0.27
C ARG A 110 16.18 5.23 0.26
N ALA A 111 17.22 4.78 0.97
CA ALA A 111 18.55 5.34 0.95
C ALA A 111 19.33 4.84 -0.28
#